data_AF-A0A8S9WFB0-F1
#
_entry.id   AF-A0A8S9WFB0-F1
#
_cell.length_a   1.000
_cell.length_b   1.000
_cell.length_c   1.000
_cell.angle_alpha   90.00
_cell.angle_beta   90.00
_cell.angle_gamma   90.00
#
_symmetry.space_group_name_H-M   'P 1'
#
loop_
_entity.id
_entity.type
_entity.pdbx_description
1 polymer ?
#
loop_
_entity_poly.entity_id
_entity_poly.type
_entity_poly.pdbx_seq_one_letter_code
_entity_poly.pdbx_strand_id
1 'polypeptide(L)'
;EEYLKCAKGSFSSILKVADMVLPEPKIGIGISKETGTSEEGKLYRVDMRRLENIGLLVDFEGLDLPERGMMKLGGEGKAVSYEQFKPVDFSIDNFNFDENKFKLYLSTPSIFKNGWLPVWIDEKTLIGEYKGLELKLLTASIGKPISIGGFDMRKRMPKAMRKAVPAGSVYYFEIRKGDIQKAVEIFNQSAISEFYPEQGFGIAYVGGTENV
;
A
#
# COMPACT_ATOMS: atom_id res chain seq x y z
N GLU A 1 6.67 -13.52 0.04
CA GLU A 1 7.89 -14.04 -0.61
C GLU A 1 7.63 -14.96 -1.80
N GLU A 2 6.87 -16.07 -1.65
CA GLU A 2 6.64 -17.05 -2.75
C GLU A 2 6.18 -16.40 -4.07
N TYR A 3 5.25 -15.45 -3.97
CA TYR A 3 4.74 -14.68 -5.10
C TYR A 3 5.82 -13.88 -5.84
N LEU A 4 6.68 -13.19 -5.08
CA LEU A 4 7.73 -12.36 -5.67
C LEU A 4 8.79 -13.26 -6.33
N LYS A 5 9.16 -14.38 -5.70
CA LYS A 5 10.17 -15.34 -6.18
C LYS A 5 9.76 -16.10 -7.45
N CYS A 6 8.48 -16.07 -7.84
CA CYS A 6 7.93 -16.87 -8.95
C CYS A 6 8.25 -18.37 -8.79
N ALA A 7 8.32 -18.86 -7.55
CA ALA A 7 8.93 -20.16 -7.25
C ALA A 7 7.99 -21.36 -7.42
N LYS A 8 6.68 -21.17 -7.61
CA LYS A 8 5.67 -22.25 -7.61
C LYS A 8 4.43 -21.88 -8.43
N GLY A 9 3.81 -22.90 -9.06
CA GLY A 9 2.48 -22.81 -9.67
C GLY A 9 1.29 -22.86 -8.68
N SER A 10 1.56 -23.06 -7.38
CA SER A 10 0.56 -22.99 -6.31
C SER A 10 1.16 -22.34 -5.05
N PHE A 11 0.34 -21.54 -4.37
CA PHE A 11 0.72 -20.82 -3.15
C PHE A 11 0.14 -21.55 -1.94
N SER A 12 1.01 -22.05 -1.06
CA SER A 12 0.59 -22.89 0.08
C SER A 12 0.00 -22.11 1.26
N SER A 13 0.18 -20.80 1.29
CA SER A 13 -0.14 -19.94 2.46
C SER A 13 -0.85 -18.65 2.06
N ILE A 14 -1.93 -18.77 1.27
CA ILE A 14 -2.83 -17.64 1.01
C ILE A 14 -3.83 -17.54 2.16
N LEU A 15 -3.71 -16.47 2.95
CA LEU A 15 -4.73 -16.09 3.93
C LEU A 15 -5.61 -15.00 3.30
N LYS A 16 -6.94 -15.15 3.40
CA LYS A 16 -7.85 -14.08 3.00
C LYS A 16 -7.99 -13.11 4.16
N VAL A 17 -7.74 -11.83 3.89
CA VAL A 17 -7.95 -10.76 4.88
C VAL A 17 -9.37 -10.77 5.47
N ALA A 18 -10.38 -11.14 4.65
CA ALA A 18 -11.77 -11.24 5.10
C ALA A 18 -12.00 -12.28 6.20
N ASP A 19 -11.13 -13.29 6.33
CA ASP A 19 -11.23 -14.33 7.35
C ASP A 19 -10.65 -13.86 8.70
N MET A 20 -9.85 -12.79 8.70
CA MET A 20 -9.17 -12.23 9.88
C MET A 20 -9.65 -10.81 10.25
N VAL A 21 -10.37 -10.14 9.35
CA VAL A 21 -10.89 -8.77 9.53
C VAL A 21 -12.41 -8.80 9.46
N LEU A 22 -13.01 -9.06 10.61
CA LEU A 22 -14.44 -9.32 10.75
C LEU A 22 -15.24 -8.00 10.83
N PRO A 23 -16.48 -7.97 10.27
CA PRO A 23 -17.36 -6.82 10.44
C PRO A 23 -17.86 -6.72 11.89
N GLU A 24 -17.81 -5.52 12.45
CA GLU A 24 -18.35 -5.21 13.78
C GLU A 24 -19.10 -3.87 13.75
N PRO A 25 -20.30 -3.82 13.14
CA PRO A 25 -21.04 -2.58 13.04
C PRO A 25 -21.50 -2.09 14.42
N LYS A 26 -21.33 -0.80 14.68
CA LYS A 26 -21.82 -0.13 15.90
C LYS A 26 -22.90 0.88 15.54
N ILE A 27 -24.01 0.83 16.25
CA ILE A 27 -25.08 1.83 16.19
C ILE A 27 -24.97 2.72 17.43
N GLY A 28 -25.15 4.03 17.26
CA GLY A 28 -25.14 4.99 18.35
C GLY A 28 -26.25 6.02 18.21
N ILE A 29 -26.58 6.68 19.32
CA ILE A 29 -27.58 7.75 19.39
C ILE A 29 -26.99 8.96 20.11
N GLY A 30 -27.42 10.16 19.72
CA GLY A 30 -27.27 11.37 20.53
C GLY A 30 -28.32 11.40 21.65
N ILE A 31 -27.90 11.78 22.86
CA ILE A 31 -28.77 11.88 24.03
C ILE A 31 -28.78 13.33 24.51
N SER A 32 -29.97 13.89 24.71
CA SER A 32 -30.12 15.20 25.35
C SER A 32 -29.69 15.10 26.80
N LYS A 33 -28.80 15.98 27.23
CA LYS A 33 -28.33 16.03 28.61
C LYS A 33 -29.42 16.50 29.57
N GLU A 34 -30.40 17.26 29.07
CA GLU A 34 -31.52 17.79 29.83
C GLU A 34 -32.57 16.72 30.10
N THR A 35 -32.98 15.96 29.07
CA THR A 35 -34.10 15.00 29.19
C THR A 35 -33.65 13.56 29.43
N GLY A 36 -32.38 13.24 29.14
CA GLY A 36 -31.87 11.87 29.14
C GLY A 36 -32.45 11.00 28.02
N THR A 37 -33.18 11.59 27.07
CA THR A 37 -33.80 10.89 25.94
C THR A 37 -32.97 11.02 24.67
N SER A 38 -33.20 10.14 23.70
CA SER A 38 -32.63 10.26 22.36
C SER A 38 -33.04 11.57 21.70
N GLU A 39 -32.10 12.22 21.01
CA GLU A 39 -32.38 13.38 20.18
C GLU A 39 -32.76 12.96 18.76
N GLU A 40 -33.80 13.59 18.23
CA GLU A 40 -34.27 13.37 16.86
C GLU A 40 -33.15 13.64 15.84
N GLY A 41 -33.02 12.77 14.84
CA GLY A 41 -31.99 12.89 13.80
C GLY A 41 -30.56 12.56 14.23
N LYS A 42 -30.29 12.17 15.49
CA LYS A 42 -28.94 11.81 15.98
C LYS A 42 -28.69 10.31 16.06
N LEU A 43 -29.32 9.51 15.21
CA LEU A 43 -29.00 8.09 15.04
C LEU A 43 -27.84 7.95 14.03
N TYR A 44 -26.79 7.22 14.39
CA TYR A 44 -25.67 6.98 13.48
C TYR A 44 -25.20 5.51 13.54
N ARG A 45 -24.56 5.08 12.46
CA ARG A 45 -23.94 3.75 12.35
C ARG A 45 -22.51 3.90 11.87
N VAL A 46 -21.62 3.13 12.46
CA VAL A 46 -20.21 3.03 12.08
C VAL A 46 -19.91 1.56 11.78
N ASP A 47 -19.45 1.27 10.57
CA ASP A 47 -19.04 -0.08 10.19
C ASP A 47 -17.60 -0.34 10.67
N MET A 48 -17.46 -0.69 11.95
CA MET A 48 -16.14 -1.03 12.50
C MET A 48 -15.66 -2.39 12.00
N ARG A 49 -14.36 -2.62 12.11
CA ARG A 49 -13.70 -3.87 11.77
C ARG A 49 -12.94 -4.39 12.98
N ARG A 50 -13.12 -5.67 13.29
CA ARG A 50 -12.41 -6.39 14.34
C ARG A 50 -11.28 -7.20 13.72
N LEU A 51 -10.08 -7.03 14.26
CA LEU A 51 -8.89 -7.78 13.85
C LEU A 51 -8.79 -9.04 14.72
N GLU A 52 -8.72 -10.20 14.09
CA GLU A 52 -8.57 -11.51 14.73
C GLU A 52 -7.23 -12.11 14.32
N ASN A 53 -6.30 -12.26 15.28
CA ASN A 53 -4.97 -12.82 15.06
C ASN A 53 -4.15 -12.13 13.96
N ILE A 54 -4.41 -10.85 13.71
CA ILE A 54 -3.70 -10.02 12.73
C ILE A 54 -3.35 -8.65 13.32
N GLY A 55 -2.18 -8.14 12.97
CA GLY A 55 -1.70 -6.80 13.35
C GLY A 55 -1.37 -5.95 12.13
N LEU A 56 -1.14 -4.66 12.37
CA LEU A 56 -0.60 -3.75 11.37
C LEU A 56 0.90 -3.61 11.61
N LEU A 57 1.71 -3.93 10.60
CA LEU A 57 3.13 -3.64 10.59
C LEU A 57 3.35 -2.29 9.91
N VAL A 58 4.10 -1.41 10.56
CA VAL A 58 4.43 -0.09 10.05
C VAL A 58 5.94 0.08 10.15
N ASP A 59 6.57 0.32 9.00
CA ASP A 59 7.97 0.74 8.93
C ASP A 59 8.01 2.25 8.71
N PHE A 60 8.93 2.93 9.39
CA PHE A 60 9.04 4.38 9.37
C PHE A 60 10.45 4.83 9.72
N GLU A 61 10.78 6.04 9.26
CA GLU A 61 12.02 6.73 9.60
C GLU A 61 11.72 8.08 10.28
N GLY A 62 12.66 8.58 11.06
CA GLY A 62 12.58 9.94 11.62
C GLY A 62 11.60 10.13 12.78
N LEU A 63 11.08 9.06 13.38
CA LEU A 63 10.33 9.10 14.63
C LEU A 63 11.09 8.32 15.72
N ASP A 64 11.09 8.87 16.93
CA ASP A 64 11.61 8.21 18.12
C ASP A 64 10.42 7.76 18.98
N LEU A 65 10.10 6.47 18.93
CA LEU A 65 9.02 5.86 19.69
C LEU A 65 9.61 4.86 20.71
N PRO A 66 9.05 4.79 21.93
CA PRO A 66 9.39 3.73 22.87
C PRO A 66 9.18 2.33 22.26
N GLU A 67 9.88 1.31 22.79
CA GLU A 67 9.74 -0.07 22.31
C GLU A 67 8.31 -0.63 22.41
N ARG A 68 7.48 -0.07 23.30
CA ARG A 68 6.07 -0.42 23.42
C ARG A 68 5.27 0.74 23.98
N GLY A 69 3.99 0.81 23.65
CA GLY A 69 3.11 1.83 24.20
C GLY A 69 1.68 1.72 23.73
N MET A 70 0.91 2.77 24.00
CA MET A 70 -0.45 2.94 23.49
C MET A 70 -0.57 4.27 22.76
N MET A 71 -1.38 4.31 21.71
CA MET A 71 -1.70 5.52 20.97
C MET A 71 -3.13 5.47 20.42
N LYS A 72 -3.58 6.57 19.79
CA LYS A 72 -4.86 6.61 19.09
C LYS A 72 -4.64 6.34 17.60
N LEU A 73 -5.41 5.44 17.01
CA LEU A 73 -5.35 5.13 15.58
C LEU A 73 -6.76 5.05 14.98
N GLY A 74 -6.92 5.63 13.79
CA GLY A 74 -8.18 5.62 13.04
C GLY A 74 -9.23 6.61 13.53
N GLY A 75 -10.46 6.45 13.04
CA GLY A 75 -11.61 7.27 13.42
C GLY A 75 -12.04 7.04 14.87
N GLU A 76 -12.83 7.95 15.43
CA GLU A 76 -13.36 7.87 16.81
C GLU A 76 -12.29 7.74 17.91
N GLY A 77 -11.01 8.02 17.58
CA GLY A 77 -9.89 8.03 18.54
C GLY A 77 -9.66 6.69 19.26
N LYS A 78 -9.82 5.56 18.56
CA LYS A 78 -9.63 4.23 19.15
C LYS A 78 -8.20 4.06 19.67
N ALA A 79 -8.09 3.50 20.87
CA ALA A 79 -6.79 3.17 21.45
C ALA A 79 -6.25 1.88 20.82
N VAL A 80 -4.96 1.88 20.50
CA VAL A 80 -4.20 0.72 20.03
C VAL A 80 -2.93 0.60 20.87
N SER A 81 -2.51 -0.63 21.13
CA SER A 81 -1.17 -0.92 21.64
C SER A 81 -0.22 -1.14 20.47
N TYR A 82 1.03 -0.76 20.64
CA TYR A 82 2.10 -1.06 19.70
C TYR A 82 3.31 -1.60 20.46
N GLU A 83 4.11 -2.38 19.75
CA GLU A 83 5.40 -2.86 20.19
C GLU A 83 6.36 -2.87 19.00
N GLN A 84 7.65 -2.68 19.28
CA GLN A 84 8.69 -2.77 18.29
C GLN A 84 8.76 -4.22 17.80
N PHE A 85 8.65 -4.38 16.49
CA PHE A 85 8.71 -5.67 15.85
C PHE A 85 10.07 -5.85 15.16
N LYS A 86 10.58 -7.08 15.11
CA LYS A 86 11.81 -7.36 14.37
C LYS A 86 11.58 -7.08 12.89
N PRO A 87 12.52 -6.41 12.19
CA PRO A 87 12.39 -6.16 10.76
C PRO A 87 12.09 -7.46 10.01
N VAL A 88 11.08 -7.41 9.15
CA VAL A 88 10.79 -8.51 8.23
C VAL A 88 11.73 -8.33 7.05
N ASP A 89 12.64 -9.28 6.87
CA ASP A 89 13.55 -9.25 5.73
C ASP A 89 12.80 -9.70 4.46
N PHE A 90 12.65 -8.77 3.51
CA PHE A 90 12.15 -9.04 2.17
C PHE A 90 13.28 -9.15 1.14
N SER A 91 14.46 -9.61 1.56
CA SER A 91 15.63 -9.76 0.70
C SER A 91 15.32 -10.56 -0.57
N ILE A 92 15.94 -10.08 -1.66
CA ILE A 92 15.76 -10.58 -3.02
C ILE A 92 16.86 -11.58 -3.41
N ASP A 93 17.70 -11.98 -2.45
CA ASP A 93 18.99 -12.64 -2.69
C ASP A 93 18.92 -14.01 -3.39
N ASN A 94 17.71 -14.57 -3.60
CA ASN A 94 17.47 -15.88 -4.23
C ASN A 94 16.45 -15.85 -5.37
N PHE A 95 16.27 -14.71 -6.05
CA PHE A 95 15.36 -14.62 -7.17
C PHE A 95 16.09 -14.98 -8.47
N ASN A 96 15.63 -16.03 -9.14
CA ASN A 96 16.00 -16.28 -10.54
C ASN A 96 15.25 -15.26 -11.40
N PHE A 97 15.90 -14.15 -11.72
CA PHE A 97 15.40 -13.20 -12.70
C PHE A 97 15.75 -13.69 -14.11
N ASP A 98 14.81 -13.55 -15.05
CA ASP A 98 15.17 -13.41 -16.46
C ASP A 98 16.08 -12.17 -16.58
N GLU A 99 17.18 -12.26 -17.32
CA GLU A 99 18.28 -11.26 -17.27
C GLU A 99 17.78 -9.82 -17.47
N ASN A 100 16.70 -9.65 -18.25
CA ASN A 100 16.19 -8.35 -18.64
C ASN A 100 14.72 -8.09 -18.24
N LYS A 101 14.04 -8.98 -17.52
CA LYS A 101 12.62 -8.78 -17.18
C LYS A 101 12.35 -8.95 -15.70
N PHE A 102 11.47 -8.09 -15.20
CA PHE A 102 11.02 -8.14 -13.81
C PHE A 102 9.59 -7.64 -13.69
N LYS A 103 8.97 -7.94 -12.56
CA LYS A 103 7.70 -7.34 -12.16
C LYS A 103 7.90 -6.43 -10.95
N LEU A 104 7.09 -5.38 -10.90
CA LEU A 104 7.03 -4.42 -9.82
C LEU A 104 5.66 -4.54 -9.14
N TYR A 105 5.65 -5.05 -7.92
CA TYR A 105 4.44 -5.21 -7.10
C TYR A 105 4.26 -4.01 -6.19
N LEU A 106 3.08 -3.40 -6.18
CA LEU A 106 2.73 -2.30 -5.29
C LEU A 106 2.12 -2.83 -4.00
N SER A 107 2.81 -2.72 -2.87
CA SER A 107 2.28 -3.14 -1.57
C SER A 107 1.33 -2.11 -0.97
N THR A 108 1.51 -0.84 -1.31
CA THR A 108 0.62 0.26 -0.91
C THR A 108 0.08 0.98 -2.15
N PRO A 109 -1.07 1.68 -2.02
CA PRO A 109 -1.62 2.42 -3.15
C PRO A 109 -0.63 3.42 -3.74
N SER A 110 -0.63 3.59 -5.06
CA SER A 110 0.25 4.54 -5.75
C SER A 110 -0.57 5.61 -6.46
N ILE A 111 -0.15 6.86 -6.35
CA ILE A 111 -0.81 7.99 -6.99
C ILE A 111 0.11 8.53 -8.08
N PHE A 112 -0.24 8.30 -9.34
CA PHE A 112 0.47 8.84 -10.49
C PHE A 112 -0.32 10.00 -11.13
N LYS A 113 0.40 10.96 -11.71
CA LYS A 113 -0.18 12.10 -12.43
C LYS A 113 -0.96 11.64 -13.67
N ASN A 114 -0.46 10.62 -14.37
CA ASN A 114 -1.11 10.07 -15.57
C ASN A 114 -2.04 8.90 -15.22
N GLY A 115 -2.70 8.98 -14.06
CA GLY A 115 -3.64 7.97 -13.59
C GLY A 115 -2.96 6.68 -13.14
N TRP A 116 -2.88 5.70 -14.03
CA TRP A 116 -2.25 4.41 -13.76
C TRP A 116 -0.80 4.33 -14.25
N LEU A 117 -0.39 5.24 -15.14
CA LEU A 117 0.95 5.25 -15.71
C LEU A 117 1.84 6.23 -14.95
N PRO A 118 3.02 5.82 -14.46
CA PRO A 118 4.01 6.74 -13.93
C PRO A 118 4.47 7.77 -14.97
N VAL A 119 4.74 9.01 -14.54
CA VAL A 119 5.09 10.16 -15.39
C VAL A 119 6.40 9.97 -16.16
N TRP A 120 7.28 9.10 -15.67
CA TRP A 120 8.55 8.79 -16.31
C TRP A 120 8.41 7.78 -17.47
N ILE A 121 7.20 7.25 -17.73
CA ILE A 121 6.90 6.39 -18.88
C ILE A 121 6.13 7.19 -19.92
N ASP A 122 6.60 7.18 -21.17
CA ASP A 122 5.89 7.75 -22.29
C ASP A 122 4.67 6.90 -22.67
N GLU A 123 3.49 7.54 -22.80
CA GLU A 123 2.21 6.84 -23.01
C GLU A 123 2.12 6.14 -24.39
N LYS A 124 2.84 6.63 -25.40
CA LYS A 124 2.76 6.10 -26.77
C LYS A 124 3.70 4.92 -26.98
N THR A 125 4.92 5.04 -26.46
CA THR A 125 6.00 4.07 -26.65
C THR A 125 6.06 3.04 -25.52
N LEU A 126 5.49 3.37 -24.36
CA LEU A 126 5.62 2.63 -23.11
C LEU A 126 7.07 2.48 -22.65
N ILE A 127 7.94 3.37 -23.10
CA ILE A 127 9.36 3.42 -22.71
C ILE A 127 9.57 4.60 -21.77
N GLY A 128 10.40 4.42 -20.75
CA GLY A 128 10.69 5.44 -19.76
C GLY A 128 12.10 5.35 -19.22
N GLU A 129 12.64 6.49 -18.78
CA GLU A 129 13.91 6.55 -18.06
C GLU A 129 13.67 6.91 -16.59
N TYR A 130 14.19 6.08 -15.69
CA TYR A 130 14.09 6.33 -14.26
C TYR A 130 15.41 6.04 -13.55
N LYS A 131 16.01 7.08 -12.94
CA LYS A 131 17.31 7.00 -12.22
C LYS A 131 18.40 6.27 -13.02
N GLY A 132 18.45 6.51 -14.33
CA GLY A 132 19.43 5.92 -15.25
C GLY A 132 19.19 4.45 -15.60
N LEU A 133 17.96 3.96 -15.44
CA LEU A 133 17.46 2.75 -16.11
C LEU A 133 16.54 3.17 -17.25
N GLU A 134 16.70 2.56 -18.43
CA GLU A 134 15.69 2.64 -19.49
C GLU A 134 14.84 1.37 -19.45
N LEU A 135 13.54 1.54 -19.25
CA LEU A 135 12.59 0.47 -19.06
C LEU A 135 11.48 0.57 -20.10
N LYS A 136 11.07 -0.58 -20.62
CA LYS A 136 9.83 -0.71 -21.40
C LYS A 136 8.78 -1.41 -20.56
N LEU A 137 7.64 -0.75 -20.37
CA LEU A 137 6.46 -1.35 -19.76
C LEU A 137 5.82 -2.32 -20.75
N LEU A 138 5.82 -3.60 -20.40
CA LEU A 138 5.24 -4.67 -21.21
C LEU A 138 3.73 -4.78 -20.99
N THR A 139 3.32 -4.79 -19.73
CA THR A 139 1.91 -4.89 -19.32
C THR A 139 1.76 -4.49 -17.86
N ALA A 140 0.53 -4.23 -17.43
CA ALA A 140 0.18 -3.99 -16.04
C ALA A 140 -1.12 -4.70 -15.66
N SER A 141 -1.12 -5.37 -14.51
CA SER A 141 -2.30 -5.94 -13.87
C SER A 141 -2.73 -5.00 -12.75
N ILE A 142 -3.73 -4.17 -13.03
CA ILE A 142 -4.21 -3.12 -12.14
C ILE A 142 -5.66 -3.36 -11.73
N GLY A 143 -5.95 -3.15 -10.45
CA GLY A 143 -7.32 -3.19 -9.94
C GLY A 143 -8.12 -1.92 -10.26
N LYS A 144 -9.38 -1.89 -9.81
CA LYS A 144 -10.21 -0.68 -9.91
C LYS A 144 -9.56 0.48 -9.14
N PRO A 145 -9.48 1.70 -9.72
CA PRO A 145 -8.91 2.85 -9.03
C PRO A 145 -9.63 3.15 -7.72
N ILE A 146 -8.87 3.37 -6.64
CA ILE A 146 -9.41 3.76 -5.34
C ILE A 146 -9.32 5.28 -5.15
N SER A 147 -10.33 5.88 -4.53
CA SER A 147 -10.32 7.30 -4.19
C SER A 147 -9.66 7.49 -2.83
N ILE A 148 -8.56 8.24 -2.80
CA ILE A 148 -7.81 8.53 -1.59
C ILE A 148 -7.95 10.03 -1.30
N GLY A 149 -8.45 10.34 -0.11
CA GLY A 149 -8.52 11.70 0.41
C GLY A 149 -7.95 11.73 1.82
N GLY A 150 -8.69 12.34 2.74
CA GLY A 150 -8.34 12.41 4.14
C GLY A 150 -8.78 13.75 4.72
N PHE A 151 -8.36 14.01 5.95
CA PHE A 151 -8.66 15.26 6.63
C PHE A 151 -7.36 15.90 7.10
N ASP A 152 -7.17 17.17 6.78
CA ASP A 152 -6.08 17.96 7.30
C ASP A 152 -6.46 18.45 8.70
N MET A 153 -5.86 17.85 9.73
CA MET A 153 -6.14 18.17 11.13
C MET A 153 -5.74 19.60 11.51
N ARG A 154 -4.72 20.17 10.84
CA ARG A 154 -4.21 21.52 11.12
C ARG A 154 -5.12 22.57 10.50
N LYS A 155 -5.49 22.38 9.24
CA LYS A 155 -6.39 23.28 8.50
C LYS A 155 -7.88 23.01 8.78
N ARG A 156 -8.20 21.88 9.42
CA ARG A 156 -9.55 21.41 9.72
C ARG A 156 -10.45 21.33 8.48
N MET A 157 -9.90 20.78 7.38
CA MET A 157 -10.63 20.64 6.12
C MET A 157 -10.30 19.34 5.39
N PRO A 158 -11.18 18.84 4.51
CA PRO A 158 -10.86 17.68 3.67
C PRO A 158 -9.62 17.91 2.79
N LYS A 159 -8.76 16.89 2.68
CA LYS A 159 -7.67 16.85 1.69
C LYS A 159 -8.26 16.65 0.28
N ALA A 160 -7.54 17.12 -0.74
CA ALA A 160 -7.91 16.90 -2.13
C ALA A 160 -8.03 15.39 -2.42
N MET A 161 -9.15 15.00 -3.03
CA MET A 161 -9.38 13.61 -3.43
C MET A 161 -8.54 13.27 -4.67
N ARG A 162 -7.83 12.15 -4.64
CA ARG A 162 -7.01 11.64 -5.74
C ARG A 162 -7.41 10.22 -6.09
N LYS A 163 -7.26 9.86 -7.37
CA LYS A 163 -7.36 8.47 -7.80
C LYS A 163 -5.99 7.82 -7.63
N ALA A 164 -5.98 6.63 -7.02
CA ALA A 164 -4.77 5.85 -6.82
C ALA A 164 -4.94 4.47 -7.47
N VAL A 165 -3.83 3.96 -7.99
CA VAL A 165 -3.68 2.54 -8.31
C VAL A 165 -3.72 1.77 -6.98
N PRO A 166 -4.59 0.75 -6.85
CA PRO A 166 -4.74 0.04 -5.59
C PRO A 166 -3.50 -0.79 -5.26
N ALA A 167 -3.27 -1.00 -3.96
CA ALA A 167 -2.33 -2.03 -3.48
C ALA A 167 -2.67 -3.39 -4.10
N GLY A 168 -1.64 -4.19 -4.36
CA GLY A 168 -1.75 -5.46 -5.07
C GLY A 168 -1.56 -5.37 -6.58
N SER A 169 -1.48 -4.16 -7.14
CA SER A 169 -1.24 -3.97 -8.58
C SER A 169 0.19 -4.30 -8.97
N VAL A 170 0.39 -4.77 -10.21
CA VAL A 170 1.67 -5.26 -10.69
C VAL A 170 1.99 -4.73 -12.09
N TYR A 171 3.22 -4.26 -12.29
CA TYR A 171 3.73 -3.76 -13.57
C TYR A 171 4.87 -4.66 -14.05
N TYR A 172 4.87 -5.02 -15.32
CA TYR A 172 5.91 -5.88 -15.90
C TYR A 172 6.80 -5.05 -16.81
N PHE A 173 8.10 -5.09 -16.57
CA PHE A 173 9.09 -4.30 -17.28
C PHE A 173 10.13 -5.16 -17.97
N GLU A 174 10.62 -4.65 -19.09
CA GLU A 174 11.81 -5.10 -19.78
C GLU A 174 12.88 -4.01 -19.68
N ILE A 175 14.09 -4.39 -19.28
CA ILE A 175 15.25 -3.51 -19.17
C ILE A 175 15.84 -3.34 -20.57
N ARG A 176 15.85 -2.10 -21.07
CA ARG A 176 16.48 -1.72 -22.34
C ARG A 176 17.91 -1.22 -22.14
N LYS A 177 18.15 -0.55 -21.01
CA LYS A 177 19.48 -0.07 -20.59
C LYS A 177 19.63 -0.16 -19.08
N GLY A 178 20.72 -0.81 -18.64
CA GLY A 178 21.00 -1.10 -17.24
C GLY A 178 20.91 -2.59 -16.95
N ASP A 179 20.80 -2.95 -15.68
CA ASP A 179 20.70 -4.33 -15.23
C ASP A 179 19.65 -4.48 -14.11
N ILE A 180 19.32 -5.74 -13.81
CA ILE A 180 18.35 -6.10 -12.78
C ILE A 180 18.80 -5.70 -11.37
N GLN A 181 20.10 -5.69 -11.08
CA GLN A 181 20.62 -5.33 -9.75
C GLN A 181 20.31 -3.88 -9.43
N LYS A 182 20.53 -2.99 -10.41
CA LYS A 182 20.17 -1.58 -10.32
C LYS A 182 18.65 -1.38 -10.20
N ALA A 183 17.85 -2.20 -10.88
CA ALA A 183 16.38 -2.16 -10.72
C ALA A 183 15.96 -2.56 -9.30
N VAL A 184 16.57 -3.60 -8.73
CA VAL A 184 16.34 -4.01 -7.34
C VAL A 184 16.73 -2.89 -6.37
N GLU A 185 17.92 -2.29 -6.53
CA GLU A 185 18.38 -1.16 -5.71
C GLU A 185 17.42 0.03 -5.75
N ILE A 186 16.90 0.36 -6.93
CA ILE A 186 16.06 1.55 -7.13
C ILE A 186 14.63 1.35 -6.62
N PHE A 187 14.06 0.17 -6.83
CA PHE A 187 12.62 -0.05 -6.70
C PHE A 187 12.23 -0.92 -5.50
N ASN A 188 13.11 -1.81 -5.03
CA ASN A 188 12.75 -2.68 -3.93
C ASN A 188 12.58 -1.88 -2.64
N GLN A 189 11.48 -2.12 -1.93
CA GLN A 189 11.11 -1.42 -0.70
C GLN A 189 11.11 0.11 -0.84
N SER A 190 10.92 0.61 -2.06
CA SER A 190 11.04 2.03 -2.37
C SER A 190 9.70 2.62 -2.81
N ALA A 191 9.46 3.87 -2.42
CA ALA A 191 8.27 4.61 -2.85
C ALA A 191 8.41 5.08 -4.30
N ILE A 192 7.44 4.73 -5.15
CA ILE A 192 7.35 5.21 -6.54
C ILE A 192 6.17 6.15 -6.78
N SER A 193 5.33 6.37 -5.77
CA SER A 193 4.20 7.31 -5.87
C SER A 193 4.70 8.74 -6.07
N GLU A 194 4.07 9.46 -7.00
CA GLU A 194 4.42 10.85 -7.30
C GLU A 194 3.80 11.83 -6.30
N PHE A 195 2.79 11.38 -5.57
CA PHE A 195 2.18 12.12 -4.48
C PHE A 195 2.32 11.36 -3.17
N TYR A 196 2.73 12.11 -2.14
CA TYR A 196 2.84 11.65 -0.76
C TYR A 196 3.70 10.40 -0.53
N PRO A 197 4.85 10.20 -1.21
CA PRO A 197 5.72 9.05 -0.95
C PRO A 197 6.14 8.99 0.52
N GLU A 198 6.32 10.13 1.18
CA GLU A 198 6.67 10.25 2.60
C GLU A 198 5.58 9.76 3.57
N GLN A 199 4.35 9.57 3.07
CA GLN A 199 3.23 9.03 3.84
C GLN A 199 3.03 7.52 3.59
N GLY A 200 3.98 6.86 2.93
CA GLY A 200 3.95 5.43 2.64
C GLY A 200 3.16 5.06 1.38
N PHE A 201 2.88 6.02 0.48
CA PHE A 201 2.25 5.73 -0.80
C PHE A 201 3.28 5.20 -1.81
N GLY A 202 2.86 4.14 -2.52
CA GLY A 202 3.59 3.51 -3.60
C GLY A 202 4.85 2.78 -3.22
N ILE A 203 4.86 2.14 -2.05
CA ILE A 203 5.91 1.18 -1.70
C ILE A 203 5.83 0.02 -2.68
N ALA A 204 6.94 -0.23 -3.36
CA ALA A 204 7.03 -1.23 -4.40
C ALA A 204 8.06 -2.32 -4.03
N TYR A 205 7.85 -3.52 -4.56
CA TYR A 205 8.75 -4.65 -4.43
C TYR A 205 9.07 -5.23 -5.79
N VAL A 206 10.34 -5.54 -6.01
CA VAL A 206 10.78 -6.18 -7.24
C VAL A 206 10.55 -7.69 -7.13
N GLY A 207 10.07 -8.30 -8.21
CA GLY A 207 9.88 -9.74 -8.30
C GLY A 207 10.31 -10.31 -9.64
N GLY A 208 10.57 -11.62 -9.64
CA GLY A 208 10.93 -12.36 -10.84
C GLY A 208 9.71 -12.59 -11.74
N THR A 209 9.99 -12.79 -13.03
CA THR A 209 9.03 -13.24 -14.03
C THR A 209 9.39 -14.65 -14.47
N GLU A 210 8.40 -15.49 -14.74
CA GLU A 210 8.65 -16.78 -15.40
C GLU A 210 9.18 -16.55 -16.83
N ASN A 211 10.13 -17.40 -17.24
CA ASN A 211 10.50 -17.52 -18.65
C ASN A 211 9.28 -18.05 -19.40
N VAL A 212 8.66 -17.20 -20.22
CA VAL A 212 7.69 -17.64 -21.25
C VAL A 212 8.47 -18.05 -22.49
#